data_AF-A0A8S4S585-F1
#
_entry.id   AF-A0A8S4S585-F1
#
_cell.length_a   1.000
_cell.length_b   1.000
_cell.length_c   1.000
_cell.angle_alpha   90.00
_cell.angle_beta   90.00
_cell.angle_gamma   90.00
#
_symmetry.space_group_name_H-M   'P 1'
#
loop_
_entity.id
_entity.type
_entity.pdbx_description
1 polymer ?
#
loop_
_entity_poly.entity_id
_entity_poly.type
_entity_poly.pdbx_seq_one_letter_code
_entity_poly.pdbx_strand_id
1 'polypeptide(L)'
;MKYSVLCRTKLALICRQSFEEDEIFKAKCLLFESLPHRLIKRKGEDRKQKNIDYIIGVLRGTEPDDIPVFVARDLQKLPPVTFDHVDATRLLKDIVLLQRQVRVLQEKQDDYLMKNDFEKYVIDKEMVHTALESDVRKTDLYVNKKSTY
;
A
#
# COMPACT_ATOMS: atom_id res chain seq x y z
N MET A 1 -7.82 -16.03 -8.15
CA MET A 1 -7.74 -15.38 -9.48
C MET A 1 -8.21 -16.40 -10.51
N LYS A 2 -9.42 -16.26 -11.08
CA LYS A 2 -9.97 -17.26 -12.01
C LYS A 2 -9.17 -17.19 -13.33
N TYR A 3 -8.57 -18.31 -13.74
CA TYR A 3 -7.91 -18.49 -15.05
C TYR A 3 -8.83 -18.28 -16.28
N SER A 4 -10.07 -17.80 -16.09
CA SER A 4 -11.15 -17.82 -17.07
C SER A 4 -11.06 -16.75 -18.15
N VAL A 5 -10.21 -15.72 -18.01
CA VAL A 5 -10.21 -14.58 -18.93
C VAL A 5 -9.19 -14.73 -20.08
N LEU A 6 -8.10 -15.48 -19.89
CA LEU A 6 -7.07 -15.66 -20.93
C LEU A 6 -7.11 -17.07 -21.56
N CYS A 7 -7.48 -17.11 -22.84
CA CYS A 7 -7.44 -18.33 -23.64
C CYS A 7 -5.99 -18.86 -23.80
N ARG A 8 -5.84 -20.19 -23.89
CA ARG A 8 -4.55 -20.89 -24.05
C ARG A 8 -3.66 -20.26 -25.11
N THR A 9 -4.23 -19.90 -26.25
CA THR A 9 -3.51 -19.30 -27.38
C THR A 9 -2.91 -17.94 -27.04
N LYS A 10 -3.65 -17.11 -26.28
CA LYS A 10 -3.16 -15.78 -25.85
C LYS A 10 -2.03 -15.91 -24.83
N LEU A 11 -2.17 -16.82 -23.86
CA LEU A 11 -1.10 -17.12 -22.89
C LEU A 11 0.17 -17.59 -23.59
N ALA A 12 0.04 -18.55 -24.50
CA ALA A 12 1.18 -19.07 -25.24
C ALA A 12 1.87 -17.99 -26.09
N LEU A 13 1.09 -17.11 -26.72
CA LEU A 13 1.60 -15.99 -27.51
C LEU A 13 2.43 -15.02 -26.64
N ILE A 14 1.88 -14.59 -25.50
CA ILE A 14 2.57 -13.69 -24.57
C ILE A 14 3.87 -14.34 -24.08
N CYS A 15 3.81 -15.60 -23.63
CA CYS A 15 5.00 -16.31 -23.15
C CYS A 15 6.08 -16.42 -24.24
N ARG A 16 5.68 -16.66 -25.49
CA ARG A 16 6.60 -16.81 -26.62
C ARG A 16 7.30 -15.50 -27.00
N GLN A 17 6.59 -14.38 -26.90
CA GLN A 17 7.08 -13.05 -27.28
C GLN A 17 7.87 -12.37 -26.15
N SER A 18 7.46 -12.57 -24.89
CA SER A 18 8.00 -11.83 -23.74
C SER A 18 9.20 -12.49 -23.07
N PHE A 19 9.43 -13.79 -23.28
CA PHE A 19 10.46 -14.54 -22.56
C PHE A 19 11.35 -15.33 -23.49
N GLU A 20 12.62 -15.45 -23.13
CA GLU A 20 13.58 -16.28 -23.84
C GLU A 20 13.38 -17.76 -23.56
N GLU A 21 13.89 -18.60 -24.44
CA GLU A 21 13.76 -20.04 -24.34
C GLU A 21 14.34 -20.62 -23.04
N ASP A 22 15.49 -20.12 -22.61
CA ASP A 22 16.12 -20.53 -21.35
C ASP A 22 15.29 -20.10 -20.13
N GLU A 23 14.62 -18.94 -20.19
CA GLU A 23 13.72 -18.49 -19.14
C GLU A 23 12.50 -19.41 -19.04
N ILE A 24 11.90 -19.76 -20.18
CA ILE A 24 10.79 -20.73 -20.24
C ILE A 24 11.21 -22.09 -19.70
N PHE A 25 12.43 -22.55 -20.03
CA PHE A 25 12.93 -23.83 -19.54
C PHE A 25 13.19 -23.80 -18.03
N LYS A 26 13.76 -22.71 -17.49
CA LYS A 26 13.93 -22.52 -16.04
C LYS A 26 12.59 -22.52 -15.31
N ALA A 27 11.59 -21.79 -15.83
CA ALA A 27 10.24 -21.77 -15.27
C ALA A 27 9.61 -23.17 -15.26
N LYS A 28 9.83 -23.95 -16.32
CA LYS A 28 9.41 -25.36 -16.37
C LYS A 28 10.09 -26.18 -15.29
N CYS A 29 11.39 -26.07 -15.08
CA CYS A 29 12.06 -26.83 -14.03
C CYS A 29 11.47 -26.50 -12.65
N LEU A 30 11.31 -25.20 -12.33
CA LEU A 30 10.74 -24.76 -11.05
C LEU A 30 9.32 -25.28 -10.81
N LEU A 31 8.46 -25.26 -11.84
CA LEU A 31 7.10 -25.79 -11.72
C LEU A 31 7.10 -27.28 -11.37
N PHE A 32 7.99 -28.06 -12.00
CA PHE A 32 8.05 -29.51 -11.81
C PHE A 32 8.84 -29.92 -10.56
N GLU A 33 9.71 -29.07 -10.03
CA GLU A 33 10.28 -29.24 -8.69
C GLU A 33 9.23 -29.09 -7.59
N SER A 34 8.17 -28.32 -7.87
CA SER A 34 7.10 -28.01 -6.92
C SER A 34 5.87 -28.92 -7.06
N LEU A 35 5.87 -29.85 -8.03
CA LEU A 35 4.74 -30.73 -8.31
C LEU A 35 5.20 -32.20 -8.35
N PRO A 36 4.35 -33.17 -7.99
CA PRO A 36 4.66 -34.61 -8.08
C PRO A 36 4.65 -35.12 -9.54
N HIS A 37 5.00 -34.28 -10.51
CA HIS A 37 5.00 -34.59 -11.93
C HIS A 37 6.42 -34.80 -12.44
N ARG A 38 6.60 -35.77 -13.36
CA ARG A 38 7.90 -36.02 -13.97
C ARG A 38 8.28 -34.91 -14.97
N LEU A 39 9.47 -34.34 -14.81
CA LEU A 39 10.04 -33.40 -15.77
C LEU A 39 10.41 -34.11 -17.08
N ILE A 40 9.79 -33.70 -18.19
CA ILE A 40 10.11 -34.18 -19.55
C ILE A 40 11.00 -33.16 -20.24
N LYS A 41 12.26 -33.49 -20.53
CA LYS A 41 13.15 -32.65 -21.35
C LYS A 41 12.80 -32.82 -22.83
N ARG A 42 12.45 -31.73 -23.51
CA ARG A 42 12.09 -31.75 -24.95
C ARG A 42 13.26 -31.22 -25.80
N LYS A 43 13.49 -31.84 -26.97
CA LYS A 43 14.54 -31.48 -27.94
C LYS A 43 13.89 -31.10 -29.29
N GLY A 44 14.62 -30.35 -30.12
CA GLY A 44 14.21 -29.94 -31.47
C GLY A 44 13.91 -28.44 -31.62
N GLU A 45 13.54 -28.03 -32.83
CA GLU A 45 13.35 -26.63 -33.24
C GLU A 45 12.17 -25.95 -32.50
N ASP A 46 11.08 -26.68 -32.26
CA ASP A 46 9.90 -26.17 -31.53
C ASP A 46 9.97 -26.29 -30.00
N ARG A 47 11.15 -26.48 -29.42
CA ARG A 47 11.28 -26.83 -27.99
C ARG A 47 10.71 -25.72 -27.08
N LYS A 48 10.85 -24.42 -27.43
CA LYS A 48 10.22 -23.28 -26.75
C LYS A 48 8.69 -23.41 -26.68
N GLN A 49 8.04 -23.54 -27.84
CA GLN A 49 6.58 -23.65 -27.94
C GLN A 49 6.05 -24.89 -27.20
N LYS A 50 6.72 -26.03 -27.41
CA LYS A 50 6.38 -27.29 -26.73
C LYS A 50 6.55 -27.21 -25.22
N ASN A 51 7.49 -26.41 -24.70
CA ASN A 51 7.63 -26.20 -23.26
C ASN A 51 6.50 -25.31 -22.72
N ILE A 52 6.15 -24.22 -23.41
CA ILE A 52 5.03 -23.35 -23.05
C ILE A 52 3.72 -24.14 -23.00
N ASP A 53 3.41 -24.90 -24.04
CA ASP A 53 2.18 -25.68 -24.13
C ASP A 53 2.05 -26.74 -23.04
N TYR A 54 3.20 -27.26 -22.57
CA TYR A 54 3.27 -28.26 -21.51
C TYR A 54 3.05 -27.62 -20.13
N ILE A 55 3.69 -26.47 -19.87
CA ILE A 55 3.45 -25.68 -18.66
C ILE A 55 1.96 -25.32 -18.56
N ILE A 56 1.37 -24.79 -19.64
CA ILE A 56 -0.06 -24.43 -19.66
C ILE A 56 -0.94 -25.66 -19.45
N GLY A 57 -0.57 -26.80 -20.03
CA GLY A 57 -1.30 -28.06 -19.85
C GLY A 57 -1.32 -28.51 -18.39
N VAL A 58 -0.17 -28.49 -17.72
CA VAL A 58 -0.07 -28.85 -16.30
C VAL A 58 -0.87 -27.87 -15.44
N LEU A 59 -0.66 -26.57 -15.59
CA LEU A 59 -1.39 -25.56 -14.79
C LEU A 59 -2.92 -25.61 -14.96
N ARG A 60 -3.43 -26.13 -16.08
CA ARG A 60 -4.87 -26.32 -16.31
C ARG A 60 -5.39 -27.67 -15.83
N GLY A 61 -4.53 -28.68 -15.75
CA GLY A 61 -4.88 -30.04 -15.33
C GLY A 61 -4.66 -30.29 -13.84
N THR A 62 -3.89 -29.44 -13.16
CA THR A 62 -3.68 -29.46 -11.71
C THR A 62 -4.85 -28.76 -11.01
N GLU A 63 -5.33 -29.35 -9.91
CA GLU A 63 -6.36 -28.74 -9.06
C GLU A 63 -5.88 -27.39 -8.49
N PRO A 64 -6.77 -26.38 -8.34
CA PRO A 64 -6.38 -25.04 -7.91
C PRO A 64 -5.61 -25.00 -6.59
N ASP A 65 -5.92 -25.91 -5.66
CA ASP A 65 -5.31 -25.98 -4.33
C ASP A 65 -3.91 -26.63 -4.36
N ASP A 66 -3.60 -27.38 -5.42
CA ASP A 66 -2.31 -28.05 -5.62
C ASP A 66 -1.35 -27.22 -6.50
N ILE A 67 -1.81 -26.10 -7.07
CA ILE A 67 -0.97 -25.21 -7.88
C ILE A 67 -0.03 -24.42 -6.95
N PRO A 68 1.31 -24.50 -7.12
CA PRO A 68 2.23 -23.73 -6.32
C PRO A 68 2.05 -22.22 -6.54
N VAL A 69 2.18 -21.46 -5.47
CA VAL A 69 2.07 -19.99 -5.54
C VAL A 69 3.40 -19.40 -6.01
N PHE A 70 3.41 -18.86 -7.23
CA PHE A 70 4.56 -18.12 -7.78
C PHE A 70 4.30 -16.62 -7.81
N VAL A 71 5.35 -15.83 -7.57
CA VAL A 71 5.31 -14.36 -7.68
C VAL A 71 5.99 -13.93 -8.97
N ALA A 72 5.39 -12.99 -9.69
CA ALA A 72 5.98 -12.43 -10.90
C ALA A 72 7.18 -11.52 -10.55
N ARG A 73 8.37 -11.84 -11.07
CA ARG A 73 9.57 -11.01 -10.92
C ARG A 73 9.55 -9.80 -11.85
N ASP A 74 9.16 -10.01 -13.10
CA ASP A 74 9.25 -9.03 -14.18
C ASP A 74 7.86 -8.65 -14.70
N LEU A 75 7.08 -7.93 -13.88
CA LEU A 75 5.73 -7.48 -14.26
C LEU A 75 5.70 -6.63 -15.53
N GLN A 76 6.78 -5.89 -15.81
CA GLN A 76 6.90 -5.06 -17.02
C GLN A 76 6.90 -5.86 -18.33
N LYS A 77 7.20 -7.17 -18.30
CA LYS A 77 7.16 -8.04 -19.50
C LYS A 77 5.75 -8.49 -19.87
N LEU A 78 4.77 -8.27 -18.98
CA LEU A 78 3.38 -8.63 -19.19
C LEU A 78 2.62 -7.45 -19.81
N PRO A 79 1.57 -7.72 -20.61
CA PRO A 79 0.67 -6.68 -21.05
C PRO A 79 0.14 -5.88 -19.85
N PRO A 80 0.01 -4.55 -19.96
CA PRO A 80 -0.56 -3.75 -18.89
C PRO A 80 -1.96 -4.25 -18.54
N VAL A 81 -2.23 -4.39 -17.24
CA VAL A 81 -3.56 -4.73 -16.75
C VAL A 81 -4.45 -3.52 -16.97
N THR A 82 -5.39 -3.60 -17.91
CA THR A 82 -6.37 -2.53 -18.16
C THR A 82 -7.37 -2.45 -17.00
N PHE A 83 -7.99 -1.29 -16.80
CA PHE A 83 -8.96 -1.06 -15.73
C PHE A 83 -10.16 -2.02 -15.75
N ASP A 84 -10.43 -2.68 -16.89
CA ASP A 84 -11.48 -3.71 -17.02
C ASP A 84 -11.23 -4.95 -16.16
N HIS A 85 -9.98 -5.15 -15.72
CA HIS A 85 -9.55 -6.31 -14.95
C HIS A 85 -9.25 -5.95 -13.48
N VAL A 86 -9.47 -4.69 -13.11
CA VAL A 86 -9.26 -4.17 -11.77
C VAL A 86 -10.60 -4.14 -11.05
N ASP A 87 -10.66 -4.62 -9.82
CA ASP A 87 -11.85 -4.47 -8.97
C ASP A 87 -11.98 -3.01 -8.53
N ALA A 88 -12.55 -2.18 -9.42
CA ALA A 88 -12.76 -0.76 -9.20
C ALA A 88 -13.65 -0.51 -7.97
N THR A 89 -14.56 -1.43 -7.64
CA THR A 89 -15.43 -1.32 -6.46
C THR A 89 -14.61 -1.39 -5.18
N ARG A 90 -13.66 -2.33 -5.10
CA ARG A 90 -12.75 -2.42 -3.96
C ARG A 90 -11.87 -1.17 -3.84
N LEU A 91 -11.29 -0.71 -4.94
CA LEU A 91 -10.48 0.50 -4.94
C LEU A 91 -11.26 1.74 -4.47
N LEU A 92 -12.49 1.93 -4.95
CA LEU A 92 -13.34 3.04 -4.54
C LEU A 92 -13.69 2.97 -3.04
N LYS A 93 -13.97 1.77 -2.50
CA LYS A 93 -14.18 1.57 -1.06
C LYS A 93 -12.95 1.96 -0.24
N ASP A 94 -11.77 1.54 -0.70
CA ASP A 94 -10.51 1.85 -0.02
C ASP A 94 -10.22 3.37 -0.05
N ILE A 95 -10.51 4.04 -1.16
CA ILE A 95 -10.40 5.51 -1.28
C ILE A 95 -11.37 6.21 -0.32
N VAL A 96 -12.62 5.78 -0.24
CA VAL A 96 -13.62 6.36 0.68
C VAL A 96 -13.19 6.16 2.14
N LEU A 97 -12.65 4.99 2.48
CA LEU A 97 -12.12 4.70 3.81
C LEU A 97 -10.94 5.63 4.15
N LEU A 98 -9.99 5.79 3.23
CA LEU A 98 -8.86 6.70 3.40
C LEU A 98 -9.31 8.15 3.60
N GLN A 99 -10.24 8.64 2.77
CA GLN A 99 -10.80 9.99 2.92
C GLN A 99 -11.46 10.19 4.30
N ARG A 100 -12.16 9.17 4.82
CA ARG A 100 -12.73 9.21 6.17
C ARG A 100 -11.64 9.29 7.23
N GLN A 101 -10.59 8.46 7.12
CA GLN A 101 -9.48 8.47 8.07
C GLN A 101 -8.74 9.82 8.09
N VAL A 102 -8.51 10.41 6.91
CA VAL A 102 -7.90 11.74 6.79
C VAL A 102 -8.75 12.82 7.47
N ARG A 103 -10.08 12.81 7.25
CA ARG A 103 -10.98 13.75 7.94
C ARG A 103 -10.91 13.64 9.46
N VAL A 104 -10.92 12.42 9.99
CA VAL A 104 -10.79 12.20 11.44
C VAL A 104 -9.44 12.70 11.99
N LEU A 105 -8.35 12.57 11.22
CA LEU A 105 -7.06 13.11 11.61
C LEU A 105 -7.06 14.65 11.62
N GLN A 106 -7.70 15.27 10.63
CA GLN A 106 -7.85 16.73 10.56
C GLN A 106 -8.67 17.26 11.75
N GLU A 107 -9.83 16.65 12.03
CA GLU A 107 -10.67 17.02 13.18
C GLU A 107 -9.90 16.94 14.50
N LYS A 108 -9.15 15.85 14.71
CA LYS A 108 -8.31 15.71 15.91
C LYS A 108 -7.22 16.77 15.97
N GLN A 109 -6.60 17.09 14.84
CA GLN A 109 -5.57 18.13 14.78
C GLN A 109 -6.15 19.50 15.17
N ASP A 110 -7.35 19.83 14.68
CA ASP A 110 -8.04 21.07 15.03
C ASP A 110 -8.38 21.14 16.53
N ASP A 111 -8.84 20.02 17.12
CA ASP A 111 -9.08 19.92 18.57
C ASP A 111 -7.80 20.15 19.41
N TYR A 112 -6.66 19.60 18.96
CA TYR A 112 -5.37 19.79 19.64
C TYR A 112 -4.89 21.24 19.55
N LEU A 113 -5.04 21.88 18.39
CA LEU A 113 -4.68 23.29 18.21
C LEU A 113 -5.54 24.19 19.08
N MET A 114 -6.86 23.97 19.10
CA MET A 114 -7.78 24.73 19.94
C MET A 114 -7.46 24.61 21.43
N LYS A 115 -7.09 23.40 21.91
CA LYS A 115 -6.67 23.21 23.31
C LYS A 115 -5.39 23.98 23.64
N ASN A 116 -4.38 23.91 22.77
CA ASN A 116 -3.12 24.63 22.97
C ASN A 116 -3.33 26.15 22.98
N ASP A 117 -4.16 26.66 22.06
CA ASP A 117 -4.47 28.09 22.00
C ASP A 117 -5.21 28.57 23.26
N PHE A 118 -6.11 27.74 23.80
CA PHE A 118 -6.80 28.03 25.05
C PHE A 118 -5.85 28.01 26.26
N GLU A 119 -4.97 27.01 26.37
CA GLU A 119 -3.96 26.94 27.43
C GLU A 119 -3.04 28.17 27.40
N LYS A 120 -2.59 28.57 26.21
CA LYS A 120 -1.78 29.78 26.03
C LYS A 120 -2.52 31.04 26.48
N TYR A 121 -3.80 31.18 26.12
CA TYR A 121 -4.62 32.31 26.56
C TYR A 121 -4.78 32.38 28.09
N VAL A 122 -4.95 31.24 28.76
CA VAL A 122 -5.05 31.18 30.22
C VAL A 122 -3.75 31.65 30.87
N ILE A 123 -2.60 31.15 30.39
CA ILE A 123 -1.27 31.55 30.88
C ILE A 123 -1.06 33.06 30.70
N ASP A 124 -1.34 33.59 29.51
CA ASP A 124 -1.18 35.01 29.21
C ASP A 124 -2.03 35.88 30.15
N LYS A 125 -3.26 35.46 30.44
CA LYS A 125 -4.18 36.17 31.36
C LYS A 125 -3.69 36.14 32.81
N GLU A 126 -3.16 35.02 33.28
CA GLU A 126 -2.60 34.88 34.63
C GLU A 126 -1.34 35.73 34.82
N MET A 127 -0.48 35.81 33.80
CA MET A 127 0.71 36.68 33.83
C MET A 127 0.34 38.16 33.93
N VAL A 128 -0.68 38.60 33.18
CA VAL A 128 -1.18 39.98 33.24
C VAL A 128 -1.77 40.30 34.62
N HIS A 129 -2.57 39.39 35.18
CA HIS A 129 -3.15 39.57 36.53
C HIS A 129 -2.05 39.72 37.60
N THR A 130 -1.04 38.86 37.55
CA THR A 130 0.10 38.90 38.48
C THR A 130 0.90 40.20 38.37
N ALA A 131 1.10 40.70 37.14
CA ALA A 131 1.78 41.97 36.91
C ALA A 131 0.99 43.15 37.51
N LEU A 132 -0.32 43.21 37.30
CA LEU A 132 -1.20 44.23 37.86
C LEU A 132 -1.20 44.23 39.40
N GLU A 133 -1.31 43.06 40.03
CA GLU A 133 -1.23 42.96 41.50
C GLU A 133 0.12 43.46 42.05
N SER A 134 1.21 43.18 41.34
CA SER A 134 2.54 43.62 41.77
C SER A 134 2.69 45.14 41.70
N ASP A 135 2.03 45.80 40.75
CA ASP A 135 2.07 47.25 40.60
C ASP A 135 1.15 47.95 41.60
N VAL A 136 -0.02 47.39 41.91
CA VAL A 136 -0.91 47.89 42.97
C VAL A 136 -0.20 47.87 44.33
N ARG A 137 0.48 46.77 44.67
CA ARG A 137 1.24 46.67 45.93
C ARG A 137 2.38 47.68 46.00
N LYS A 138 3.04 47.99 44.88
CA LYS A 138 4.06 49.06 44.84
C LYS A 138 3.42 50.42 45.11
N THR A 139 2.30 50.74 44.49
CA THR A 139 1.62 52.03 44.71
C THR A 139 1.16 52.21 46.16
N ASP A 140 0.64 51.16 46.81
CA ASP A 140 0.22 51.22 48.22
C ASP A 140 1.40 51.48 49.17
N LEU A 141 2.57 50.87 48.90
CA LEU A 141 3.81 51.13 49.64
C LEU A 141 4.31 52.58 49.49
N TYR A 142 4.10 53.20 48.33
CA TYR A 142 4.46 54.60 48.09
C TYR A 142 3.51 55.59 48.79
N VAL A 143 2.22 55.29 48.86
CA VAL A 143 1.22 56.11 49.56
C VAL A 143 1.44 56.07 51.08
N ASN A 144 1.71 54.88 51.64
CA ASN A 144 1.89 54.73 53.08
C ASN A 144 3.17 55.43 53.60
N LYS A 145 4.24 55.49 52.79
CA LYS A 145 5.47 56.23 53.12
C LYS A 145 5.30 57.76 53.15
N LYS A 146 4.30 58.30 52.45
CA LYS A 146 4.03 59.75 52.42
C LYS A 146 3.13 60.24 53.57
N SER A 147 2.50 59.35 54.33
CA SER A 147 1.59 59.70 55.43
C SER A 147 2.25 59.73 56.82
N THR A 148 3.56 59.46 56.92
CA THR A 148 4.34 59.37 58.17
C THR A 148 5.31 60.54 58.40
N TYR A 149 5.12 61.68 57.74
CA TYR A 149 5.88 62.92 57.98
C TYR A 149 4.96 64.07 58.35
#